data_AF-A0A2S2P0K5-F1
#
_entry.id   AF-A0A2S2P0K5-F1
#
_cell.length_a   1.000
_cell.length_b   1.000
_cell.length_c   1.000
_cell.angle_alpha   90.00
_cell.angle_beta   90.00
_cell.angle_gamma   90.00
#
_symmetry.space_group_name_H-M   'P 1'
#
loop_
_entity.id
_entity.type
_entity.pdbx_description
1 polymer ?
#
loop_
_entity_poly.entity_id
_entity_poly.type
_entity_poly.pdbx_seq_one_letter_code
_entity_poly.pdbx_strand_id
1 'polypeptide(L)'
;MLVEIKNLSPGIIAGSISVDYELAIHNAFRAEFPDIEIRGCFFHLLQNLKKQIGAVGLMADYRNNANFNLYAKMIVALAFVPPENVVQSFEDLSEELERVEPTLQPILDWLETYYIGILRREGVRRVPSFPIPTWNLYNRVLAEQMVIFVESLLYIYTTSDYDKKTI
;
A
#
# COMPACT_ATOMS: atom_id res chain seq x y z
N MET A 1 13.78 21.33 4.10
CA MET A 1 13.87 19.99 4.72
C MET A 1 14.57 18.99 3.81
N LEU A 2 14.05 18.66 2.62
CA LEU A 2 14.72 17.68 1.73
C LEU A 2 16.12 18.11 1.27
N VAL A 3 16.28 19.38 0.89
CA VAL A 3 17.60 19.99 0.59
C VAL A 3 18.55 19.88 1.80
N GLU A 4 18.03 20.05 3.00
CA GLU A 4 18.83 19.97 4.23
C GLU A 4 19.30 18.54 4.51
N ILE A 5 18.48 17.52 4.19
CA ILE A 5 18.89 16.12 4.27
C ILE A 5 20.08 15.84 3.34
N LYS A 6 20.08 16.39 2.12
CA LYS A 6 21.23 16.30 1.21
C LYS A 6 22.47 17.00 1.76
N ASN A 7 22.30 18.16 2.38
CA ASN A 7 23.40 18.92 2.98
C ASN A 7 24.02 18.16 4.17
N LEU A 8 23.19 17.52 4.99
CA LEU A 8 23.62 16.75 6.16
C LEU A 8 24.25 15.40 5.79
N SER A 9 23.89 14.81 4.66
CA SER A 9 24.49 13.58 4.15
C SER A 9 24.75 13.69 2.63
N PRO A 10 25.83 14.38 2.23
CA PRO A 10 26.20 14.50 0.82
C PRO A 10 26.41 13.11 0.20
N GLY A 11 25.69 12.80 -0.87
CA GLY A 11 25.76 11.49 -1.53
C GLY A 11 24.83 10.42 -0.93
N ILE A 12 23.84 10.79 -0.12
CA ILE A 12 22.81 9.84 0.33
C ILE A 12 22.11 9.18 -0.86
N ILE A 13 22.15 7.85 -0.91
CA ILE A 13 21.40 7.03 -1.87
C ILE A 13 20.29 6.35 -1.07
N ALA A 14 19.09 6.91 -1.13
CA ALA A 14 17.91 6.27 -0.58
C ALA A 14 17.26 5.41 -1.67
N GLY A 15 17.19 4.09 -1.47
CA GLY A 15 16.57 3.19 -2.44
C GLY A 15 15.05 3.35 -2.51
N SER A 16 14.41 3.75 -1.41
CA SER A 16 12.98 4.06 -1.38
C SER A 16 12.61 4.97 -0.21
N ILE A 17 11.44 5.60 -0.28
CA ILE A 17 10.84 6.33 0.84
C ILE A 17 9.35 6.03 0.96
N SER A 18 8.87 5.88 2.20
CA SER A 18 7.44 5.77 2.48
C SER A 18 6.87 7.13 2.89
N VAL A 19 5.85 7.60 2.18
CA VAL A 19 5.24 8.91 2.37
C VAL A 19 3.72 8.81 2.49
N ASP A 20 3.08 9.91 2.87
CA ASP A 20 1.62 10.04 2.78
C ASP A 20 1.13 10.13 1.33
N TYR A 21 -0.18 10.31 1.16
CA TYR A 21 -0.84 10.41 -0.13
C TYR A 21 -1.12 11.87 -0.49
N GLU A 22 -0.12 12.75 -0.35
CA GLU A 22 -0.17 14.11 -0.89
C GLU A 22 0.71 14.23 -2.14
N LEU A 23 0.11 14.63 -3.27
CA LEU A 23 0.85 14.80 -4.53
C LEU A 23 2.00 15.80 -4.41
N ALA A 24 1.86 16.84 -3.56
CA ALA A 24 2.91 17.81 -3.31
C ALA A 24 4.17 17.16 -2.72
N ILE A 25 4.00 16.21 -1.78
CA ILE A 25 5.11 15.48 -1.18
C ILE A 25 5.78 14.58 -2.21
N HIS A 26 5.00 13.85 -3.02
CA HIS A 26 5.53 13.00 -4.08
C HIS A 26 6.34 13.82 -5.09
N ASN A 27 5.83 14.99 -5.49
CA ASN A 27 6.50 15.87 -6.43
C ASN A 27 7.78 16.48 -5.85
N ALA A 28 7.78 16.86 -4.57
CA ALA A 28 8.97 17.36 -3.89
C ALA A 28 10.07 16.30 -3.83
N PHE A 29 9.73 15.04 -3.53
CA PHE A 29 10.69 13.94 -3.54
C PHE A 29 11.22 13.65 -4.94
N ARG A 30 10.40 13.63 -5.99
CA ARG A 30 10.89 13.44 -7.37
C ARG A 30 11.82 14.56 -7.83
N ALA A 31 11.57 15.79 -7.40
CA ALA A 31 12.41 16.93 -7.75
C ALA A 31 13.79 16.84 -7.09
N GLU A 32 13.84 16.41 -5.83
CA GLU A 32 15.09 16.35 -5.06
C GLU A 32 15.82 15.00 -5.21
N PHE A 33 15.10 13.89 -5.35
CA PHE A 33 15.66 12.54 -5.45
C PHE A 33 15.03 11.83 -6.66
N PRO A 34 15.47 12.11 -7.90
CA PRO A 34 14.82 11.60 -9.10
C PRO A 34 14.74 10.07 -9.18
N ASP A 35 15.74 9.40 -8.61
CA ASP A 35 15.88 7.94 -8.64
C ASP A 35 15.25 7.25 -7.42
N ILE A 36 14.62 7.99 -6.50
CA ILE A 36 14.01 7.40 -5.31
C ILE A 36 12.71 6.67 -5.67
N GLU A 37 12.56 5.44 -5.18
CA GLU A 37 11.28 4.76 -5.25
C GLU A 37 10.33 5.36 -4.20
N ILE A 38 9.30 6.10 -4.65
CA ILE A 38 8.28 6.66 -3.77
C ILE A 38 7.20 5.62 -3.50
N ARG A 39 7.01 5.29 -2.23
CA ARG A 39 6.06 4.29 -1.75
C ARG A 39 4.99 4.95 -0.89
N GLY A 40 3.73 4.64 -1.14
CA GLY A 40 2.63 4.99 -0.25
C GLY A 40 2.71 4.18 1.04
N CYS A 41 2.47 4.84 2.17
CA CYS A 41 2.43 4.19 3.49
C CYS A 41 1.05 3.58 3.78
N PHE A 42 0.99 2.30 4.17
CA PHE A 42 -0.27 1.62 4.48
C PHE A 42 -1.03 2.27 5.65
N PHE A 43 -0.31 2.77 6.65
CA PHE A 43 -0.92 3.48 7.78
C PHE A 43 -1.68 4.73 7.32
N HIS A 44 -1.11 5.50 6.39
CA HIS A 44 -1.79 6.66 5.80
C HIS A 44 -2.96 6.25 4.89
N LEU A 45 -2.89 5.10 4.22
CA LEU A 45 -4.02 4.56 3.45
C LEU A 45 -5.20 4.23 4.36
N LEU A 46 -4.94 3.59 5.51
CA LEU A 46 -5.96 3.33 6.55
C LEU A 46 -6.53 4.62 7.14
N GLN A 47 -5.71 5.66 7.33
CA GLN A 47 -6.21 6.96 7.77
C GLN A 47 -7.11 7.59 6.71
N ASN A 48 -6.74 7.52 5.44
CA ASN A 48 -7.55 8.07 4.35
C ASN A 48 -8.88 7.33 4.22
N LEU A 49 -8.91 6.00 4.39
CA LEU A 49 -10.14 5.23 4.50
C LEU A 49 -11.03 5.79 5.62
N LYS A 50 -10.50 5.95 6.84
CA LYS A 50 -11.27 6.49 7.97
C LYS A 50 -11.79 7.91 7.71
N LYS A 51 -10.96 8.77 7.10
CA LYS A 51 -11.38 10.13 6.70
C LYS A 51 -12.53 10.07 5.69
N GLN A 52 -12.44 9.18 4.70
CA GLN A 52 -13.48 9.00 3.69
C GLN A 52 -14.78 8.49 4.30
N ILE A 53 -14.73 7.46 5.16
CA ILE A 53 -15.88 6.96 5.92
C ILE A 53 -16.54 8.08 6.73
N GLY A 54 -15.74 8.95 7.36
CA GLY A 54 -16.22 10.16 8.03
C GLY A 54 -16.91 11.15 7.10
N ALA A 55 -16.30 11.44 5.95
CA ALA A 55 -16.82 12.38 4.98
C ALA A 55 -18.18 11.96 4.40
N VAL A 56 -18.41 10.65 4.26
CA VAL A 56 -19.69 10.10 3.76
C VAL A 56 -20.69 9.77 4.88
N GLY A 57 -20.39 10.10 6.13
CA GLY A 57 -21.33 9.95 7.26
C GLY A 57 -21.44 8.55 7.87
N LEU A 58 -20.55 7.61 7.49
CA LEU A 58 -20.64 6.19 7.88
C LEU A 58 -19.82 5.82 9.13
N MET A 59 -19.37 6.82 9.91
CA MET A 59 -18.53 6.57 11.08
C MET A 59 -19.24 5.85 12.23
N ALA A 60 -20.57 5.96 12.32
CA ALA A 60 -21.34 5.22 13.32
C ALA A 60 -21.29 3.72 13.02
N ASP A 61 -21.57 3.32 11.77
CA ASP A 61 -21.50 1.93 11.33
C ASP A 61 -20.09 1.39 11.44
N TYR A 62 -19.09 2.16 11.00
CA TYR A 62 -17.68 1.74 11.10
C TYR A 62 -17.22 1.48 12.53
N ARG A 63 -17.79 2.15 13.53
CA ARG A 63 -17.43 1.95 14.95
C ARG A 63 -18.23 0.84 15.62
N ASN A 64 -19.50 0.70 15.26
CA ASN A 64 -20.45 -0.09 16.03
C ASN A 64 -20.89 -1.38 15.32
N ASN A 65 -20.60 -1.54 14.03
CA ASN A 65 -20.89 -2.74 13.25
C ASN A 65 -19.59 -3.45 12.84
N ALA A 66 -19.36 -4.64 13.39
CA ALA A 66 -18.15 -5.42 13.15
C ALA A 66 -18.02 -5.87 11.69
N ASN A 67 -19.13 -6.23 11.03
CA ASN A 67 -19.14 -6.67 9.64
C ASN A 67 -18.83 -5.50 8.70
N PHE A 68 -19.48 -4.35 8.90
CA PHE A 68 -19.17 -3.13 8.15
C PHE A 68 -17.68 -2.76 8.29
N ASN A 69 -17.16 -2.80 9.54
CA ASN A 69 -15.75 -2.50 9.81
C ASN A 69 -14.80 -3.46 9.07
N LEU A 70 -15.14 -4.76 9.06
CA LEU A 70 -14.39 -5.79 8.35
C LEU A 70 -14.40 -5.54 6.84
N TYR A 71 -15.58 -5.37 6.24
CA TYR A 71 -15.73 -5.11 4.80
C TYR A 71 -15.00 -3.84 4.37
N ALA A 72 -15.11 -2.74 5.13
CA ALA A 72 -14.36 -1.52 4.87
C ALA A 72 -12.83 -1.73 4.90
N LYS A 73 -12.34 -2.60 5.79
CA LYS A 73 -10.91 -2.95 5.86
C LYS A 73 -10.48 -3.87 4.72
N MET A 74 -11.36 -4.75 4.22
CA MET A 74 -11.06 -5.60 3.05
C MET A 74 -10.76 -4.76 1.80
N ILE A 75 -11.45 -3.62 1.62
CA ILE A 75 -11.21 -2.69 0.50
C ILE A 75 -9.74 -2.24 0.45
N VAL A 76 -9.16 -1.81 1.58
CA VAL A 76 -7.74 -1.42 1.62
C VAL A 76 -6.78 -2.60 1.73
N ALA A 77 -7.25 -3.78 2.11
CA ALA A 77 -6.47 -5.01 2.12
C ALA A 77 -6.08 -5.49 0.71
N LEU A 78 -6.72 -4.95 -0.34
CA LEU A 78 -6.28 -5.12 -1.73
C LEU A 78 -4.81 -4.72 -1.95
N ALA A 79 -4.21 -3.94 -1.03
CA ALA A 79 -2.78 -3.62 -1.05
C ALA A 79 -1.89 -4.86 -0.97
N PHE A 80 -2.41 -5.97 -0.43
CA PHE A 80 -1.70 -7.23 -0.26
C PHE A 80 -2.04 -8.27 -1.33
N VAL A 81 -2.80 -7.91 -2.36
CA VAL A 81 -3.07 -8.77 -3.51
C VAL A 81 -1.90 -8.67 -4.50
N PRO A 82 -1.51 -9.75 -5.21
CA PRO A 82 -0.55 -9.67 -6.31
C PRO A 82 -0.92 -8.52 -7.26
N PRO A 83 0.02 -7.62 -7.64
CA PRO A 83 -0.29 -6.42 -8.42
C PRO A 83 -1.14 -6.66 -9.67
N GLU A 84 -0.87 -7.76 -10.37
CA GLU A 84 -1.57 -8.22 -11.57
C GLU A 84 -3.04 -8.60 -11.32
N ASN A 85 -3.38 -8.99 -10.08
CA ASN A 85 -4.71 -9.45 -9.69
C ASN A 85 -5.51 -8.38 -8.93
N VAL A 86 -4.91 -7.24 -8.59
CA VAL A 86 -5.56 -6.17 -7.80
C VAL A 86 -6.85 -5.68 -8.46
N VAL A 87 -6.81 -5.45 -9.78
CA VAL A 87 -7.98 -4.96 -10.52
C VAL A 87 -9.11 -5.99 -10.49
N GLN A 88 -8.83 -7.26 -10.79
CA GLN A 88 -9.86 -8.31 -10.76
C GLN A 88 -10.43 -8.48 -9.35
N SER A 89 -9.56 -8.50 -8.33
CA SER A 89 -9.98 -8.64 -6.93
C SER A 89 -10.81 -7.45 -6.45
N PHE A 90 -10.57 -6.25 -6.99
CA PHE A 90 -11.40 -5.08 -6.74
C PHE A 90 -12.81 -5.24 -7.34
N GLU A 91 -12.92 -5.73 -8.58
CA GLU A 91 -14.23 -5.97 -9.22
C GLU A 91 -15.02 -7.04 -8.47
N ASP A 92 -14.39 -8.18 -8.16
CA ASP A 92 -15.03 -9.30 -7.44
C ASP A 92 -15.51 -8.86 -6.04
N LEU A 93 -14.69 -8.08 -5.33
CA LEU A 93 -15.06 -7.53 -4.03
C LEU A 93 -16.19 -6.51 -4.16
N SER A 94 -16.19 -5.70 -5.22
CA SER A 94 -17.23 -4.69 -5.45
C SER A 94 -18.59 -5.33 -5.69
N GLU A 95 -18.65 -6.37 -6.53
CA GLU A 95 -19.88 -7.13 -6.79
C GLU A 95 -20.43 -7.77 -5.51
N GLU A 96 -19.57 -8.39 -4.70
CA GLU A 96 -20.00 -9.00 -3.45
C GLU A 96 -20.49 -7.95 -2.45
N LEU A 97 -19.77 -6.81 -2.31
CA LEU A 97 -20.17 -5.75 -1.38
C LEU A 97 -21.45 -5.02 -1.83
N GLU A 98 -21.70 -4.88 -3.13
CA GLU A 98 -22.99 -4.38 -3.63
C GLU A 98 -24.15 -5.25 -3.13
N ARG A 99 -23.94 -6.57 -3.04
CA ARG A 99 -24.94 -7.54 -2.56
C ARG A 99 -25.07 -7.56 -1.04
N VAL A 100 -23.95 -7.54 -0.29
CA VAL A 100 -23.97 -7.76 1.16
C VAL A 100 -23.92 -6.49 2.01
N GLU A 101 -23.35 -5.41 1.50
CA GLU A 101 -23.18 -4.14 2.21
C GLU A 101 -23.13 -2.94 1.22
N PRO A 102 -24.23 -2.65 0.50
CA PRO A 102 -24.27 -1.62 -0.54
C PRO A 102 -23.98 -0.20 -0.02
N THR A 103 -24.05 0.02 1.29
CA THR A 103 -23.68 1.30 1.92
C THR A 103 -22.20 1.64 1.75
N LEU A 104 -21.34 0.67 1.42
CA LEU A 104 -19.92 0.88 1.16
C LEU A 104 -19.59 1.38 -0.25
N GLN A 105 -20.58 1.51 -1.15
CA GLN A 105 -20.35 1.99 -2.52
C GLN A 105 -19.53 3.30 -2.59
N PRO A 106 -19.78 4.33 -1.75
CA PRO A 106 -18.98 5.56 -1.77
C PRO A 106 -17.49 5.36 -1.42
N ILE A 107 -17.15 4.27 -0.74
CA ILE A 107 -15.77 3.90 -0.40
C ILE A 107 -15.13 3.16 -1.59
N LEU A 108 -15.88 2.31 -2.29
CA LEU A 108 -15.43 1.69 -3.54
C LEU A 108 -15.16 2.74 -4.62
N ASP A 109 -16.08 3.68 -4.82
CA ASP A 109 -15.93 4.78 -5.78
C ASP A 109 -14.68 5.63 -5.48
N TRP A 110 -14.43 5.89 -4.19
CA TRP A 110 -13.24 6.59 -3.73
C TRP A 110 -11.96 5.79 -4.06
N LEU A 111 -11.93 4.50 -3.76
CA LEU A 111 -10.78 3.67 -4.09
C LEU A 111 -10.55 3.62 -5.60
N GLU A 112 -11.62 3.45 -6.38
CA GLU A 112 -11.55 3.39 -7.83
C GLU A 112 -11.00 4.69 -8.42
N THR A 113 -11.49 5.83 -7.94
CA THR A 113 -11.09 7.14 -8.44
C THR A 113 -9.61 7.45 -8.19
N TYR A 114 -9.10 7.15 -6.98
CA TYR A 114 -7.78 7.62 -6.54
C TYR A 114 -6.67 6.55 -6.58
N TYR A 115 -7.02 5.25 -6.66
CA TYR A 115 -6.05 4.16 -6.49
C TYR A 115 -6.11 3.07 -7.58
N ILE A 116 -7.29 2.73 -8.10
CA ILE A 116 -7.45 1.69 -9.15
C ILE A 116 -7.45 2.30 -10.55
N GLY A 117 -8.18 3.40 -10.74
CA GLY A 117 -8.43 4.04 -12.03
C GLY A 117 -9.78 3.61 -12.63
N ILE A 118 -10.64 4.60 -12.90
CA ILE A 118 -11.97 4.40 -13.49
C ILE A 118 -11.85 3.77 -14.89
N LEU A 119 -12.57 2.66 -15.12
CA LEU A 119 -12.68 2.02 -16.43
C LEU A 119 -13.54 2.88 -17.38
N ARG A 120 -12.99 3.26 -18.54
CA ARG A 120 -13.72 4.00 -19.56
C ARG A 120 -14.39 3.07 -20.57
N ARG A 121 -15.30 3.63 -21.38
CA ARG A 121 -16.03 2.90 -22.43
C ARG A 121 -15.10 2.23 -23.46
N GLU A 122 -13.91 2.78 -23.63
CA GLU A 122 -12.89 2.26 -24.54
C GLU A 122 -12.14 1.03 -23.98
N GLY A 123 -12.49 0.55 -22.77
CA GLY A 123 -11.85 -0.58 -22.12
C GLY A 123 -10.51 -0.25 -21.44
N VAL A 124 -10.16 1.04 -21.36
CA VAL A 124 -8.91 1.52 -20.75
C VAL A 124 -9.20 2.22 -19.42
N ARG A 125 -8.45 1.88 -18.37
CA ARG A 125 -8.52 2.57 -17.08
C ARG A 125 -7.76 3.88 -17.11
N ARG A 126 -8.35 4.93 -16.54
CA ARG A 126 -7.65 6.21 -16.30
C ARG A 126 -6.50 5.97 -15.32
N VAL A 127 -5.35 6.59 -15.55
CA VAL A 127 -4.26 6.63 -14.56
C VAL A 127 -4.73 7.41 -13.32
N PRO A 128 -4.80 6.77 -12.14
CA PRO A 128 -5.24 7.43 -10.91
C PRO A 128 -4.10 8.27 -10.30
N SER A 129 -4.42 9.11 -9.31
CA SER A 129 -3.43 9.92 -8.60
C SER A 129 -2.35 9.07 -7.92
N PHE A 130 -2.73 7.89 -7.42
CA PHE A 130 -1.84 6.95 -6.75
C PHE A 130 -1.96 5.57 -7.40
N PRO A 131 -1.24 5.29 -8.50
CA PRO A 131 -1.35 4.01 -9.21
C PRO A 131 -0.90 2.83 -8.34
N ILE A 132 -1.40 1.63 -8.66
CA ILE A 132 -1.18 0.37 -7.91
C ILE A 132 0.24 0.19 -7.35
N PRO A 133 1.33 0.36 -8.14
CA PRO A 133 2.69 0.20 -7.62
C PRO A 133 3.04 1.12 -6.42
N THR A 134 2.37 2.26 -6.31
CA THR A 134 2.57 3.22 -5.23
C THR A 134 2.15 2.62 -3.89
N TRP A 135 0.96 2.02 -3.83
CA TRP A 135 0.31 1.62 -2.58
C TRP A 135 0.27 0.11 -2.33
N ASN A 136 0.57 -0.72 -3.34
CA ASN A 136 0.68 -2.16 -3.19
C ASN A 136 1.90 -2.57 -2.34
N LEU A 137 1.70 -3.58 -1.50
CA LEU A 137 2.63 -4.07 -0.50
C LEU A 137 3.01 -5.53 -0.72
N TYR A 138 2.38 -6.24 -1.66
CA TYR A 138 2.54 -7.69 -1.84
C TYR A 138 4.02 -8.11 -1.94
N ASN A 139 4.74 -7.54 -2.91
CA ASN A 139 6.16 -7.83 -3.10
C ASN A 139 7.03 -7.35 -1.95
N ARG A 140 6.59 -6.33 -1.18
CA ARG A 140 7.33 -5.78 -0.05
C ARG A 140 7.28 -6.71 1.15
N VAL A 141 6.10 -7.23 1.46
CA VAL A 141 5.92 -8.23 2.51
C VAL A 141 6.66 -9.52 2.17
N LEU A 142 6.60 -9.96 0.91
CA LEU A 142 7.37 -11.12 0.46
C LEU A 142 8.88 -10.90 0.54
N ALA A 143 9.37 -9.71 0.18
CA ALA A 143 10.78 -9.37 0.29
C ALA A 143 11.25 -9.35 1.75
N GLU A 144 10.47 -8.79 2.68
CA GLU A 144 10.78 -8.81 4.11
C GLU A 144 10.78 -10.24 4.68
N GLN A 145 9.82 -11.08 4.28
CA GLN A 145 9.81 -12.51 4.63
C GLN A 145 11.03 -13.25 4.05
N MET A 146 11.46 -12.90 2.84
CA MET A 146 12.68 -13.44 2.24
C MET A 146 13.96 -12.98 2.93
N VAL A 147 14.04 -11.72 3.39
CA VAL A 147 15.18 -11.24 4.18
C VAL A 147 15.26 -12.01 5.50
N ILE A 148 14.14 -12.20 6.20
CA ILE A 148 14.10 -13.03 7.42
C ILE A 148 14.50 -14.47 7.11
N PHE A 149 14.08 -15.03 5.97
CA PHE A 149 14.47 -16.38 5.56
C PHE A 149 15.96 -16.49 5.22
N VAL A 150 16.55 -15.49 4.55
CA VAL A 150 17.99 -15.46 4.25
C VAL A 150 18.81 -15.21 5.52
N GLU A 151 18.39 -14.34 6.42
CA GLU A 151 19.06 -14.12 7.71
C GLU A 151 19.01 -15.37 8.60
N SER A 152 17.86 -16.06 8.65
CA SER A 152 17.75 -17.32 9.38
C SER A 152 18.57 -18.44 8.75
N LEU A 153 18.64 -18.53 7.41
CA LEU A 153 19.55 -19.45 6.73
C LEU A 153 21.02 -19.09 6.99
N LEU A 154 21.40 -17.82 6.87
CA LEU A 154 22.76 -17.36 7.14
C LEU A 154 23.16 -17.61 8.60
N TYR A 155 22.23 -17.44 9.55
CA TYR A 155 22.41 -17.79 10.95
C TYR A 155 22.61 -19.31 11.13
N ILE A 156 21.83 -20.15 10.45
CA ILE A 156 22.00 -21.61 10.49
C ILE A 156 23.35 -22.02 9.88
N TYR A 157 23.77 -21.44 8.77
CA TYR A 157 25.04 -21.77 8.12
C TYR A 157 26.25 -21.26 8.92
N THR A 158 26.16 -20.08 9.54
CA THR A 158 27.26 -19.52 10.36
C THR A 158 27.40 -20.19 11.73
N THR A 159 26.30 -20.72 12.29
CA THR A 159 26.34 -21.50 13.55
C THR A 159 26.71 -22.98 13.31
N SER A 160 26.39 -23.54 12.14
CA SER A 160 26.81 -24.89 11.73
C SER A 160 28.34 -25.04 11.55
N ASP A 161 29.06 -23.96 11.21
CA ASP A 161 30.53 -23.98 11.07
C ASP A 161 31.26 -23.88 12.42
N TYR A 162 30.56 -23.57 13.52
CA TYR A 162 31.14 -23.53 14.87
C TYR A 162 31.20 -24.92 15.54
N ASP A 163 30.36 -25.87 15.13
CA ASP A 163 30.27 -27.20 15.74
C ASP A 163 31.16 -28.28 15.10
N LYS A 164 31.94 -27.94 14.05
CA LYS A 164 32.87 -28.89 13.40
C LYS A 164 34.35 -28.70 13.74
N LYS A 165 34.69 -27.83 14.70
CA LYS A 165 36.08 -27.62 15.16
C LYS A 165 36.40 -28.14 16.57
N THR A 166 35.49 -28.90 17.18
CA THR A 166 35.69 -29.40 18.54
C THR A 166 35.32 -30.87 18.68
N ILE A 167 35.96 -31.75 17.89
CA ILE A 167 36.17 -33.17 18.25
C ILE A 167 37.53 -33.61 17.71
#